data_AF-A0A1G4A011-F1
#
_entry.id   AF-A0A1G4A011-F1
#
_cell.length_a   1.000
_cell.length_b   1.000
_cell.length_c   1.000
_cell.angle_alpha   90.00
_cell.angle_beta   90.00
_cell.angle_gamma   90.00
#
_symmetry.space_group_name_H-M   'P 1'
#
loop_
_entity.id
_entity.type
_entity.pdbx_description
1 polymer ?
#
loop_
_entity_poly.entity_id
_entity_poly.type
_entity_poly.pdbx_seq_one_letter_code
_entity_poly.pdbx_strand_id
1 'polypeptide(L)'
;MGVWLSKEGYYTAWQTNPHRFEYAQYFDPDFHEPDPKKPVVFMLRKKGVAEPLIHRKLKVNLASDGTPARVGLLRGDESGDAQIELQMWKSSERDEHGRFDWRVVIRTVAGGVLETKEEFPFTAPYGGYQKEVEIKNSVDLGKEWNAGAKVQCFLKFGEPPRYALMKAHILGTSRWAFVECWVNPSGSRNLEYDYQKDVTQQFNK
;
A
#
# COMPACT_ATOMS: atom_id res chain seq x y z
N MET A 1 -34.46 -1.87 -2.27
CA MET A 1 -34.12 -2.95 -1.31
C MET A 1 -32.82 -3.58 -1.78
N GLY A 2 -31.84 -3.73 -0.90
CA GLY A 2 -30.52 -4.27 -1.24
C GLY A 2 -29.94 -5.10 -0.11
N VAL A 3 -28.94 -5.91 -0.43
CA VAL A 3 -28.24 -6.77 0.54
C VAL A 3 -26.82 -6.25 0.72
N TRP A 4 -26.39 -6.12 1.99
CA TRP A 4 -25.05 -5.68 2.37
C TRP A 4 -24.42 -6.70 3.30
N LEU A 5 -23.16 -7.04 3.08
CA LEU A 5 -22.47 -8.08 3.83
C LEU A 5 -21.57 -7.51 4.93
N SER A 6 -21.86 -7.89 6.17
CA SER A 6 -20.96 -7.68 7.31
C SER A 6 -21.09 -8.84 8.31
N LYS A 7 -19.95 -9.27 8.88
CA LYS A 7 -19.92 -10.25 9.97
C LYS A 7 -18.83 -9.90 10.96
N GLU A 8 -19.17 -9.86 12.25
CA GLU A 8 -18.19 -9.63 13.31
C GLU A 8 -17.08 -10.70 13.28
N GLY A 9 -15.83 -10.28 13.46
CA GLY A 9 -14.66 -11.15 13.37
C GLY A 9 -14.19 -11.47 11.94
N TYR A 10 -14.77 -10.84 10.92
CA TYR A 10 -14.37 -11.04 9.52
C TYR A 10 -14.13 -9.70 8.80
N TYR A 11 -13.30 -9.73 7.77
CA TYR A 11 -13.19 -8.68 6.76
C TYR A 11 -14.05 -9.02 5.56
N THR A 12 -14.75 -8.02 5.04
CA THR A 12 -15.43 -8.10 3.74
C THR A 12 -14.40 -7.91 2.63
N ALA A 13 -14.40 -8.81 1.63
CA ALA A 13 -13.60 -8.67 0.41
C ALA A 13 -14.34 -7.74 -0.56
N TRP A 14 -13.82 -6.52 -0.71
CA TRP A 14 -14.37 -5.46 -1.55
C TRP A 14 -13.82 -5.49 -2.97
N GLN A 15 -12.57 -5.91 -3.16
CA GLN A 15 -11.90 -5.86 -4.46
C GLN A 15 -12.07 -7.16 -5.25
N THR A 16 -12.14 -8.29 -4.57
CA THR A 16 -12.08 -9.62 -5.20
C THR A 16 -13.43 -10.34 -5.24
N ASN A 17 -14.49 -9.78 -4.64
CA ASN A 17 -15.77 -10.46 -4.53
C ASN A 17 -16.97 -9.49 -4.58
N PRO A 18 -18.15 -9.92 -5.07
CA PRO A 18 -19.39 -9.21 -4.81
C PRO A 18 -19.56 -9.01 -3.30
N HIS A 19 -19.96 -7.83 -2.87
CA HIS A 19 -20.16 -7.48 -1.46
C HIS A 19 -21.53 -6.81 -1.21
N ARG A 20 -22.26 -6.52 -2.29
CA ARG A 20 -23.62 -6.01 -2.31
C ARG A 20 -24.33 -6.41 -3.61
N PHE A 21 -25.65 -6.32 -3.60
CA PHE A 21 -26.48 -6.24 -4.81
C PHE A 21 -27.83 -5.59 -4.47
N GLU A 22 -28.54 -5.11 -5.49
CA GLU A 22 -29.82 -4.43 -5.33
C GLU A 22 -30.96 -5.11 -6.10
N TYR A 23 -32.19 -4.96 -5.58
CA TYR A 23 -33.43 -5.44 -6.21
C TYR A 23 -34.33 -4.31 -6.71
N ALA A 24 -33.93 -3.04 -6.50
CA ALA A 24 -34.87 -1.92 -6.56
C ALA A 24 -35.18 -1.43 -7.99
N GLN A 25 -34.22 -1.50 -8.90
CA GLN A 25 -34.32 -0.85 -10.21
C GLN A 25 -33.76 -1.78 -11.28
N TYR A 26 -34.61 -2.42 -12.08
CA TYR A 26 -34.19 -3.39 -13.11
C TYR A 26 -33.29 -2.79 -14.21
N PHE A 27 -33.24 -1.45 -14.30
CA PHE A 27 -32.40 -0.70 -15.22
C PHE A 27 -31.06 -0.27 -14.60
N ASP A 28 -30.83 -0.54 -13.32
CA ASP A 28 -29.57 -0.25 -12.63
C ASP A 28 -28.53 -1.34 -12.97
N PRO A 29 -27.28 -0.98 -13.29
CA PRO A 29 -26.21 -1.94 -13.53
C PRO A 29 -25.92 -2.89 -12.34
N ASP A 30 -26.28 -2.51 -11.11
CA ASP A 30 -26.15 -3.33 -9.89
C ASP A 30 -27.43 -4.17 -9.58
N PHE A 31 -28.41 -4.19 -10.49
CA PHE A 31 -29.62 -5.01 -10.34
C PHE A 31 -29.31 -6.50 -10.37
N HIS A 32 -29.76 -7.22 -9.34
CA HIS A 32 -29.61 -8.65 -9.24
C HIS A 32 -30.90 -9.39 -9.58
N GLU A 33 -30.82 -10.21 -10.63
CA GLU A 33 -31.80 -11.25 -10.94
C GLU A 33 -31.37 -12.59 -10.30
N PRO A 34 -32.14 -13.15 -9.36
CA PRO A 34 -31.80 -14.42 -8.74
C PRO A 34 -31.77 -15.57 -9.75
N ASP A 35 -30.60 -16.19 -9.94
CA ASP A 35 -30.42 -17.40 -10.76
C ASP A 35 -29.91 -18.55 -9.87
N PRO A 36 -30.72 -19.60 -9.64
CA PRO A 36 -30.30 -20.77 -8.86
C PRO A 36 -29.06 -21.50 -9.43
N LYS A 37 -28.77 -21.34 -10.72
CA LYS A 37 -27.58 -21.89 -11.38
C LYS A 37 -26.36 -20.97 -11.27
N LYS A 38 -26.54 -19.73 -10.83
CA LYS A 38 -25.50 -18.72 -10.61
C LYS A 38 -25.71 -18.01 -9.26
N PRO A 39 -25.54 -18.72 -8.14
CA PRO A 39 -25.72 -18.12 -6.82
C PRO A 39 -24.69 -17.00 -6.60
N VAL A 40 -25.10 -15.93 -5.92
CA VAL A 40 -24.17 -14.93 -5.42
C VAL A 40 -23.42 -15.54 -4.24
N VAL A 41 -22.10 -15.73 -4.40
CA VAL A 41 -21.23 -16.22 -3.33
C VAL A 41 -20.51 -15.05 -2.68
N PHE A 42 -20.69 -14.93 -1.37
CA PHE A 42 -20.04 -13.93 -0.56
C PHE A 42 -18.81 -14.53 0.15
N MET A 43 -17.64 -13.98 -0.11
CA MET A 43 -16.39 -14.38 0.53
C MET A 43 -15.99 -13.38 1.62
N LEU A 44 -15.77 -13.91 2.82
CA LEU A 44 -15.30 -13.16 3.99
C LEU A 44 -13.98 -13.73 4.47
N ARG A 45 -13.02 -12.88 4.82
CA ARG A 45 -11.76 -13.31 5.43
C ARG A 45 -11.87 -13.27 6.95
N LYS A 46 -11.71 -14.41 7.61
CA LYS A 46 -11.67 -14.46 9.08
C LYS A 46 -10.48 -13.64 9.60
N LYS A 47 -10.72 -12.80 10.61
CA LYS A 47 -9.65 -12.10 11.34
C LYS A 47 -8.75 -13.12 12.04
N GLY A 48 -7.45 -12.91 11.97
CA GLY A 48 -6.47 -13.66 12.72
C GLY A 48 -6.27 -13.09 14.12
N VAL A 49 -5.15 -13.48 14.74
CA VAL A 49 -4.69 -12.87 15.99
C VAL A 49 -3.71 -11.76 15.62
N ALA A 50 -4.18 -10.51 15.67
CA ALA A 50 -3.33 -9.35 15.42
C ALA A 50 -2.19 -9.25 16.46
N GLU A 51 -1.04 -8.77 16.01
CA GLU A 51 0.12 -8.48 16.86
C GLU A 51 0.25 -6.98 17.15
N PRO A 52 1.03 -6.56 18.16
CA PRO A 52 1.32 -5.15 18.38
C PRO A 52 2.14 -4.57 17.22
N LEU A 53 1.60 -3.58 16.52
CA LEU A 53 2.25 -2.93 15.38
C LEU A 53 2.44 -1.43 15.64
N ILE A 54 3.46 -0.88 14.99
CA ILE A 54 3.63 0.56 14.83
C ILE A 54 2.89 0.97 13.55
N HIS A 55 1.91 1.87 13.65
CA HIS A 55 1.17 2.44 12.52
C HIS A 55 1.59 3.89 12.30
N ARG A 56 2.09 4.22 11.10
CA ARG A 56 2.49 5.59 10.77
C ARG A 56 1.89 6.06 9.46
N LYS A 57 1.62 7.36 9.42
CA LYS A 57 1.28 8.12 8.21
C LYS A 57 2.30 9.25 8.08
N LEU A 58 3.09 9.21 7.03
CA LEU A 58 4.24 10.08 6.80
C LEU A 58 4.04 10.83 5.49
N LYS A 59 4.41 12.10 5.48
CA LYS A 59 4.51 12.91 4.27
C LYS A 59 5.99 13.10 3.96
N VAL A 60 6.47 12.47 2.89
CA VAL A 60 7.88 12.47 2.49
C VAL A 60 8.08 13.50 1.38
N ASN A 61 9.07 14.37 1.53
CA ASN A 61 9.47 15.31 0.48
C ASN A 61 10.49 14.65 -0.46
N LEU A 62 10.22 14.67 -1.75
CA LEU A 62 11.05 14.05 -2.78
C LEU A 62 11.64 15.12 -3.69
N ALA A 63 12.96 15.20 -3.74
CA ALA A 63 13.65 15.95 -4.77
C ALA A 63 13.38 15.32 -6.14
N SER A 64 13.43 16.14 -7.20
CA SER A 64 13.14 15.69 -8.57
C SER A 64 14.37 15.23 -9.35
N ASP A 65 15.53 15.18 -8.71
CA ASP A 65 16.85 14.90 -9.31
C ASP A 65 17.43 13.54 -8.88
N GLY A 66 16.65 12.74 -8.15
CA GLY A 66 17.09 11.47 -7.58
C GLY A 66 17.77 11.59 -6.22
N THR A 67 17.82 12.76 -5.59
CA THR A 67 18.33 12.87 -4.22
C THR A 67 17.46 12.00 -3.28
N PRO A 68 18.07 11.10 -2.49
CA PRO A 68 17.33 10.18 -1.64
C PRO A 68 16.71 10.87 -0.43
N ALA A 69 15.41 10.65 -0.24
CA ALA A 69 14.70 10.92 1.00
C ALA A 69 14.73 9.65 1.87
N ARG A 70 15.33 9.77 3.05
CA ARG A 70 15.52 8.66 4.00
C ARG A 70 14.57 8.77 5.16
N VAL A 71 13.88 7.68 5.48
CA VAL A 71 12.80 7.67 6.47
C VAL A 71 12.98 6.52 7.45
N GLY A 72 13.01 6.85 8.75
CA GLY A 72 12.91 5.92 9.85
C GLY A 72 11.46 5.49 10.05
N LEU A 73 11.13 4.25 9.73
CA LEU A 73 9.77 3.72 9.90
C LEU A 73 9.42 3.44 11.36
N LEU A 74 10.44 3.16 12.19
CA LEU A 74 10.22 2.90 13.61
C LEU A 74 9.87 4.18 14.37
N ARG A 75 10.60 5.28 14.12
CA ARG A 75 10.43 6.57 14.82
C ARG A 75 9.59 7.60 14.05
N GLY A 76 9.47 7.46 12.74
CA GLY A 76 8.74 8.39 11.88
C GLY A 76 9.51 9.67 11.56
N ASP A 77 10.85 9.64 11.66
CA ASP A 77 11.73 10.78 11.45
C ASP A 77 12.67 10.58 10.25
N GLU A 78 13.35 11.65 9.83
CA GLU A 78 14.41 11.63 8.81
C GLU A 78 15.79 11.39 9.48
N SER A 79 15.87 10.42 10.40
CA SER A 79 17.09 10.15 11.18
C SER A 79 18.11 9.26 10.44
N GLY A 80 19.33 9.17 11.02
CA GLY A 80 20.41 8.32 10.52
C GLY A 80 20.09 6.82 10.51
N ASP A 81 19.09 6.38 11.29
CA ASP A 81 18.61 5.00 11.35
C ASP A 81 17.44 4.75 10.39
N ALA A 82 17.48 5.33 9.20
CA ALA A 82 16.42 5.15 8.21
C ALA A 82 16.25 3.68 7.81
N GLN A 83 15.00 3.23 7.69
CA GLN A 83 14.68 1.88 7.19
C GLN A 83 14.40 1.88 5.70
N ILE A 84 13.87 2.98 5.16
CA ILE A 84 13.55 3.10 3.73
C ILE A 84 14.16 4.34 3.12
N GLU A 85 14.34 4.25 1.81
CA GLU A 85 14.81 5.32 0.94
C GLU A 85 13.85 5.45 -0.25
N LEU A 86 13.43 6.67 -0.55
CA LEU A 86 12.66 7.00 -1.74
C LEU A 86 13.44 8.00 -2.58
N GLN A 87 13.50 7.76 -3.89
CA GLN A 87 14.11 8.67 -4.86
C GLN A 87 13.12 8.96 -5.97
N MET A 88 13.08 10.19 -6.45
CA MET A 88 12.22 10.59 -7.56
C MET A 88 13.04 11.31 -8.63
N TRP A 89 12.75 11.01 -9.89
CA TRP A 89 13.21 11.77 -11.04
C TRP A 89 12.00 12.30 -11.78
N LYS A 90 12.09 13.55 -12.23
CA LYS A 90 11.04 14.20 -13.00
C LYS A 90 11.65 15.04 -14.10
N SER A 91 11.21 14.83 -15.34
CA SER A 91 11.59 15.69 -16.46
C SER A 91 10.98 17.09 -16.30
N SER A 92 11.69 18.12 -16.73
CA SER A 92 11.13 19.47 -16.93
C SER A 92 10.33 19.57 -18.23
N GLU A 93 10.62 18.70 -19.20
CA GLU A 93 9.94 18.68 -20.49
C GLU A 93 8.49 18.20 -20.35
N ARG A 94 7.63 18.78 -21.17
CA ARG A 94 6.20 18.51 -21.19
C ARG A 94 5.79 18.29 -22.63
N ASP A 95 4.90 17.34 -22.86
CA ASP A 95 4.24 17.24 -24.15
C ASP A 95 3.07 18.23 -24.29
N GLU A 96 2.39 18.19 -25.43
CA GLU A 96 1.23 19.05 -25.73
C GLU A 96 0.05 18.91 -24.76
N HIS A 97 0.00 17.82 -23.98
CA HIS A 97 -1.00 17.55 -22.97
C HIS A 97 -0.51 17.83 -21.54
N GLY A 98 0.70 18.38 -21.39
CA GLY A 98 1.30 18.67 -20.08
C GLY A 98 1.79 17.43 -19.32
N ARG A 99 1.91 16.28 -19.99
CA ARG A 99 2.47 15.05 -19.42
C ARG A 99 3.99 15.12 -19.40
N PHE A 100 4.61 14.32 -18.55
CA PHE A 100 6.06 14.28 -18.39
C PHE A 100 6.55 12.95 -17.88
N ASP A 101 7.80 12.66 -18.18
CA ASP A 101 8.50 11.52 -17.62
C ASP A 101 8.76 11.73 -16.13
N TRP A 102 8.37 10.74 -15.35
CA TRP A 102 8.77 10.65 -13.95
C TRP A 102 8.98 9.20 -13.55
N ARG A 103 9.84 9.01 -12.56
CA ARG A 103 10.00 7.70 -11.93
C ARG A 103 10.26 7.86 -10.45
N VAL A 104 9.86 6.85 -9.69
CA VAL A 104 10.17 6.72 -8.27
C VAL A 104 10.80 5.36 -8.03
N VAL A 105 11.86 5.35 -7.23
CA VAL A 105 12.47 4.12 -6.74
C VAL A 105 12.31 4.06 -5.24
N ILE A 106 11.87 2.91 -4.75
CA ILE A 106 11.67 2.63 -3.32
C ILE A 106 12.61 1.51 -2.93
N ARG A 107 13.40 1.72 -1.88
CA ARG A 107 14.35 0.75 -1.34
C ARG A 107 14.25 0.66 0.18
N THR A 108 14.64 -0.47 0.73
CA THR A 108 15.02 -0.57 2.14
C THR A 108 16.52 -0.33 2.26
N VAL A 109 16.98 0.33 3.34
CA VAL A 109 18.42 0.60 3.57
C VAL A 109 19.21 -0.70 3.76
N ALA A 110 18.65 -1.69 4.46
CA ALA A 110 19.23 -3.01 4.63
C ALA A 110 18.10 -4.05 4.68
N GLY A 111 17.93 -4.84 3.61
CA GLY A 111 16.88 -5.85 3.48
C GLY A 111 16.31 -5.91 2.06
N GLY A 112 14.99 -5.83 1.90
CA GLY A 112 14.38 -5.67 0.58
C GLY A 112 12.91 -5.28 0.57
N VAL A 113 12.40 -5.05 -0.64
CA VAL A 113 11.03 -4.63 -0.96
C VAL A 113 10.37 -5.70 -1.83
N LEU A 114 9.10 -5.99 -1.58
CA LEU A 114 8.29 -6.89 -2.40
C LEU A 114 6.92 -6.26 -2.64
N GLU A 115 6.63 -5.85 -3.88
CA GLU A 115 5.31 -5.35 -4.26
C GLU A 115 4.25 -6.45 -4.10
N THR A 116 3.06 -6.08 -3.63
CA THR A 116 1.93 -7.00 -3.51
C THR A 116 0.62 -6.32 -3.91
N LYS A 117 -0.21 -7.06 -4.64
CA LYS A 117 -1.58 -6.68 -5.01
C LYS A 117 -2.62 -7.40 -4.15
N GLU A 118 -2.19 -8.07 -3.09
CA GLU A 118 -3.11 -8.74 -2.17
C GLU A 118 -4.04 -7.73 -1.51
N GLU A 119 -5.33 -8.07 -1.46
CA GLU A 119 -6.34 -7.27 -0.76
C GLU A 119 -6.12 -7.29 0.76
N PHE A 120 -5.59 -8.40 1.29
CA PHE A 120 -5.35 -8.64 2.71
C PHE A 120 -3.91 -9.10 2.97
N PRO A 121 -2.92 -8.21 2.78
CA PRO A 121 -1.50 -8.49 2.91
C PRO A 121 -1.05 -8.54 4.39
N PHE A 122 -1.68 -9.40 5.18
CA PHE A 122 -1.48 -9.49 6.63
C PHE A 122 -0.28 -10.35 7.03
N THR A 123 0.36 -11.05 6.09
CA THR A 123 1.51 -11.89 6.39
C THR A 123 2.60 -11.66 5.36
N ALA A 124 3.70 -11.05 5.79
CA ALA A 124 4.87 -10.84 4.94
C ALA A 124 5.44 -12.19 4.48
N PRO A 125 5.80 -12.37 3.20
CA PRO A 125 6.45 -13.59 2.72
C PRO A 125 7.85 -13.80 3.33
N TYR A 126 8.36 -15.03 3.30
CA TYR A 126 9.73 -15.32 3.74
C TYR A 126 10.79 -14.81 2.75
N GLY A 127 10.49 -14.84 1.46
CA GLY A 127 11.41 -14.52 0.37
C GLY A 127 10.70 -13.82 -0.79
N GLY A 128 11.45 -13.56 -1.87
CA GLY A 128 10.97 -12.81 -3.04
C GLY A 128 11.27 -11.31 -2.98
N TYR A 129 11.85 -10.82 -1.88
CA TYR A 129 12.26 -9.43 -1.74
C TYR A 129 13.36 -9.08 -2.73
N GLN A 130 13.16 -7.97 -3.41
CA GLN A 130 14.13 -7.35 -4.30
C GLN A 130 14.81 -6.17 -3.58
N LYS A 131 15.93 -5.70 -4.14
CA LYS A 131 16.64 -4.53 -3.59
C LYS A 131 15.79 -3.26 -3.69
N GLU A 132 14.97 -3.16 -4.73
CA GLU A 132 14.17 -1.99 -5.03
C GLU A 132 12.91 -2.33 -5.80
N VAL A 133 11.93 -1.43 -5.74
CA VAL A 133 10.79 -1.37 -6.66
C VAL A 133 10.88 -0.03 -7.39
N GLU A 134 10.85 -0.09 -8.73
CA GLU A 134 10.84 1.09 -9.59
C GLU A 134 9.45 1.25 -10.22
N ILE A 135 8.91 2.46 -10.11
CA ILE A 135 7.70 2.89 -10.80
C ILE A 135 8.12 3.92 -11.82
N LYS A 136 7.94 3.62 -13.10
CA LYS A 136 8.26 4.51 -14.21
C LYS A 136 7.00 4.88 -14.97
N ASN A 137 6.81 6.17 -15.20
CA ASN A 137 5.72 6.70 -15.99
C ASN A 137 6.31 7.63 -17.04
N SER A 138 6.14 7.30 -18.32
CA SER A 138 6.72 8.05 -19.44
C SER A 138 5.61 8.57 -20.35
N VAL A 139 5.84 9.71 -20.99
CA VAL A 139 4.90 10.35 -21.93
C VAL A 139 4.47 9.39 -23.06
N ASP A 140 5.35 8.45 -23.43
CA ASP A 140 5.09 7.42 -24.44
C ASP A 140 3.95 6.47 -24.08
N LEU A 141 3.55 6.42 -22.80
CA LEU A 141 2.40 5.64 -22.34
C LEU A 141 1.06 6.20 -22.83
N GLY A 142 1.03 7.40 -23.41
CA GLY A 142 -0.18 7.90 -24.04
C GLY A 142 -1.33 8.05 -23.02
N LYS A 143 -2.42 7.33 -23.26
CA LYS A 143 -3.61 7.33 -22.39
C LYS A 143 -3.38 6.62 -21.05
N GLU A 144 -2.37 5.74 -20.97
CA GLU A 144 -2.01 5.01 -19.75
C GLU A 144 -1.07 5.83 -18.83
N TRP A 145 -0.62 7.00 -19.29
CA TRP A 145 0.18 7.90 -18.46
C TRP A 145 -0.62 8.35 -17.24
N ASN A 146 0.05 8.41 -16.08
CA ASN A 146 -0.57 8.86 -14.84
C ASN A 146 0.28 9.90 -14.11
N ALA A 147 -0.39 10.90 -13.54
CA ALA A 147 0.22 11.96 -12.75
C ALA A 147 0.70 11.50 -11.36
N GLY A 148 0.41 10.24 -10.98
CA GLY A 148 0.84 9.63 -9.74
C GLY A 148 0.77 8.10 -9.79
N ALA A 149 1.11 7.46 -8.69
CA ALA A 149 0.96 6.02 -8.53
C ALA A 149 0.60 5.66 -7.10
N LYS A 150 -0.07 4.52 -6.96
CA LYS A 150 -0.28 3.86 -5.67
C LYS A 150 0.45 2.53 -5.73
N VAL A 151 1.26 2.27 -4.70
CA VAL A 151 1.99 1.02 -4.58
C VAL A 151 1.84 0.47 -3.17
N GLN A 152 1.73 -0.84 -3.07
CA GLN A 152 1.67 -1.57 -1.81
C GLN A 152 2.81 -2.58 -1.80
N CYS A 153 3.63 -2.55 -0.76
CA CYS A 153 4.80 -3.41 -0.63
C CYS A 153 4.90 -4.01 0.76
N PHE A 154 5.38 -5.26 0.82
CA PHE A 154 6.07 -5.76 2.00
C PHE A 154 7.49 -5.19 2.03
N LEU A 155 7.94 -4.80 3.21
CA LEU A 155 9.31 -4.39 3.49
C LEU A 155 9.92 -5.39 4.45
N LYS A 156 11.17 -5.77 4.21
CA LYS A 156 12.01 -6.52 5.13
C LYS A 156 13.24 -5.68 5.43
N PHE A 157 13.59 -5.47 6.69
CA PHE A 157 14.77 -4.69 7.03
C PHE A 157 15.42 -5.02 8.38
N GLY A 158 16.68 -4.63 8.54
CA GLY A 158 17.45 -4.76 9.78
C GLY A 158 17.95 -6.19 10.05
N GLU A 159 18.80 -6.31 11.07
CA GLU A 159 19.37 -7.57 11.56
C GLU A 159 19.22 -7.63 13.10
N PRO A 160 18.40 -8.51 13.67
CA PRO A 160 17.53 -9.49 12.99
C PRO A 160 16.42 -8.83 12.14
N PRO A 161 15.86 -9.56 11.15
CA PRO A 161 14.91 -9.00 10.21
C PRO A 161 13.58 -8.60 10.87
N ARG A 162 13.11 -7.41 10.52
CA ARG A 162 11.77 -6.89 10.79
C ARG A 162 10.99 -6.73 9.50
N TYR A 163 9.67 -6.79 9.62
CA TYR A 163 8.76 -6.72 8.48
C TYR A 163 7.78 -5.57 8.64
N ALA A 164 7.41 -4.98 7.51
CA ALA A 164 6.36 -3.97 7.46
C ALA A 164 5.50 -4.14 6.21
N LEU A 165 4.24 -3.70 6.31
CA LEU A 165 3.40 -3.40 5.15
C LEU A 165 3.48 -1.90 4.92
N MET A 166 3.74 -1.50 3.68
CA MET A 166 3.76 -0.09 3.27
C MET A 166 2.77 0.12 2.13
N LYS A 167 1.98 1.19 2.23
CA LYS A 167 1.20 1.76 1.14
C LYS A 167 1.76 3.15 0.85
N ALA A 168 2.16 3.40 -0.39
CA ALA A 168 2.63 4.70 -0.82
C ALA A 168 1.72 5.26 -1.91
N HIS A 169 1.28 6.51 -1.72
CA HIS A 169 0.64 7.31 -2.73
C HIS A 169 1.61 8.39 -3.19
N ILE A 170 2.11 8.21 -4.41
CA ILE A 170 3.12 9.05 -5.06
C ILE A 170 2.38 10.04 -5.94
N LEU A 171 2.68 11.33 -5.76
CA LEU A 171 2.15 12.40 -6.58
C LEU A 171 3.24 12.90 -7.52
N GLY A 172 3.33 12.35 -8.73
CA GLY A 172 4.34 12.69 -9.75
C GLY A 172 4.31 14.18 -10.18
N THR A 173 3.15 14.83 -10.08
CA THR A 173 3.03 16.28 -10.32
C THR A 173 3.61 17.13 -9.20
N SER A 174 3.70 16.58 -7.98
CA SER A 174 4.24 17.26 -6.80
C SER A 174 5.60 16.71 -6.39
N ARG A 175 6.14 17.18 -5.26
CA ARG A 175 7.36 16.66 -4.61
C ARG A 175 7.02 15.85 -3.36
N TRP A 176 5.86 15.20 -3.33
CA TRP A 176 5.40 14.48 -2.15
C TRP A 176 5.03 13.02 -2.44
N ALA A 177 5.38 12.17 -1.48
CA ALA A 177 4.78 10.85 -1.31
C ALA A 177 4.12 10.78 0.07
N PHE A 178 2.90 10.23 0.10
CA PHE A 178 2.23 9.86 1.34
C PHE A 178 2.47 8.39 1.60
N VAL A 179 3.17 8.09 2.69
CA VAL A 179 3.51 6.73 3.08
C VAL A 179 2.71 6.38 4.32
N GLU A 180 1.89 5.34 4.23
CA GLU A 180 1.26 4.70 5.36
C GLU A 180 1.92 3.34 5.58
N CYS A 181 2.31 3.03 6.81
CA CYS A 181 2.96 1.76 7.11
C CYS A 181 2.52 1.14 8.42
N TRP A 182 2.59 -0.19 8.47
CA TRP A 182 2.41 -1.02 9.65
C TRP A 182 3.67 -1.84 9.84
N VAL A 183 4.43 -1.54 10.89
CA VAL A 183 5.70 -2.21 11.19
C VAL A 183 5.50 -3.15 12.36
N ASN A 184 5.99 -4.38 12.23
CA ASN A 184 6.05 -5.30 13.35
C ASN A 184 7.39 -5.14 14.09
N PRO A 185 7.40 -4.54 15.29
CA PRO A 185 8.64 -4.29 16.03
C PRO A 185 9.30 -5.57 16.56
N SER A 186 8.55 -6.68 16.68
CA SER A 186 9.06 -7.96 17.19
C SER A 186 9.88 -8.75 16.16
N GLY A 187 9.73 -8.43 14.88
CA GLY A 187 10.30 -9.22 13.78
C GLY A 187 9.40 -10.32 13.23
N SER A 188 8.20 -10.51 13.79
CA SER A 188 7.19 -11.38 13.20
C SER A 188 6.74 -10.87 11.82
N ARG A 189 6.29 -11.81 10.97
CA ARG A 189 5.75 -11.53 9.64
C ARG A 189 4.28 -11.12 9.68
N ASN A 190 3.62 -11.21 10.84
CA ASN A 190 2.23 -10.80 11.00
C ASN A 190 2.13 -9.28 10.96
N LEU A 191 1.30 -8.79 10.05
CA LEU A 191 1.05 -7.38 9.75
C LEU A 191 -0.46 -7.08 9.78
N GLU A 192 -1.25 -7.97 10.38
CA GLU A 192 -2.66 -7.70 10.69
C GLU A 192 -2.75 -6.64 11.80
N TYR A 193 -3.32 -5.49 11.47
CA TYR A 193 -3.41 -4.36 12.38
C TYR A 193 -4.69 -4.40 13.23
N ASP A 194 -4.52 -4.12 14.52
CA ASP A 194 -5.58 -3.88 15.50
C ASP A 194 -5.25 -2.60 16.27
N TYR A 195 -6.13 -1.61 16.21
CA TYR A 195 -5.93 -0.30 16.85
C TYR A 195 -5.81 -0.40 18.38
N GLN A 196 -6.39 -1.43 18.99
CA GLN A 196 -6.27 -1.67 20.44
C GLN A 196 -4.87 -2.17 20.83
N LYS A 197 -4.10 -2.65 19.86
CA LYS A 197 -2.73 -3.14 20.02
C LYS A 197 -1.70 -2.22 19.39
N ASP A 198 -2.09 -1.01 18.97
CA ASP A 198 -1.16 -0.03 18.43
C ASP A 198 -0.12 0.36 19.50
N VAL A 199 1.16 0.29 19.12
CA VAL A 199 2.29 0.63 20.01
C VAL A 199 3.08 1.83 19.52
N THR A 200 2.58 2.58 18.55
CA THR A 200 3.29 3.71 17.89
C THR A 200 3.84 4.72 18.88
N GLN A 201 3.04 5.07 19.90
CA GLN A 201 3.44 6.06 20.92
C GLN A 201 4.67 5.63 21.73
N GLN A 202 4.94 4.33 21.84
CA GLN A 202 6.10 3.81 22.56
C GLN A 202 7.42 4.08 21.81
N PHE A 203 7.34 4.41 20.52
CA PHE A 203 8.46 4.65 19.62
C PHE A 203 8.63 6.12 19.21
N ASN A 204 7.85 7.03 19.81
CA ASN A 204 8.02 8.47 19.67
C ASN A 204 8.98 8.96 20.77
N LYS A 205 10.29 8.76 20.58
CA LYS A 205 11.34 9.33 21.46
C LYS A 205 12.39 10.02 20.62
#